data_AF-A0A562YCI2-F1
#
_entry.id   AF-A0A562YCI2-F1
#
_cell.length_a   1.000
_cell.length_b   1.000
_cell.length_c   1.000
_cell.angle_alpha   90.00
_cell.angle_beta   90.00
_cell.angle_gamma   90.00
#
_symmetry.space_group_name_H-M   'P 1'
#
loop_
_entity.id
_entity.type
_entity.pdbx_description
1 polymer ?
#
loop_
_entity_poly.entity_id
_entity_poly.type
_entity_poly.pdbx_seq_one_letter_code
_entity_poly.pdbx_strand_id
1 'polypeptide(L)'
;MKISISVLLILNCFFVQAQIDKIKLPEGIDEIKINYTTPIFSVYIDKKNNVFVENDLVEIGQIGKILQYFKYKIPEEHIPFVHVFIYGDKRAKYLTIDRVKTEVASSGIFNLLYKTGSVEDTDILKGVRFKNHFSFFRVNFIEKKITKKEEQEIERRRDSLKQIENKTGESMFFFTPPPPPLHWAWDFMERLYTDQQEIIDEILADRRFSCIRITNHGIKIDKMILSFSELPEIEKLFLSNEVLLVNFDEDLVYENYFKMISILRDFERKNKNKHIPLFAEISSEIEEIHKKANVKICN
;
A
#
# COMPACT_ATOMS: atom_id res chain seq x y z
N MET A 1 40.95 13.40 26.82
CA MET A 1 41.05 12.27 25.86
C MET A 1 40.38 12.68 24.57
N LYS A 2 41.16 12.85 23.49
CA LYS A 2 40.63 13.15 22.15
C LYS A 2 40.10 11.85 21.56
N ILE A 3 38.81 11.60 21.71
CA ILE A 3 38.15 10.52 20.97
C ILE A 3 38.16 10.97 19.51
N SER A 4 39.00 10.30 18.72
CA SER A 4 39.22 10.64 17.32
C SER A 4 37.91 10.53 16.55
N ILE A 5 37.57 11.55 15.76
CA ILE A 5 36.39 11.62 14.88
C ILE A 5 36.29 10.36 13.97
N SER A 6 37.41 9.68 13.74
CA SER A 6 37.51 8.39 13.05
C SER A 6 36.68 7.27 13.69
N VAL A 7 36.50 7.24 15.02
CA VAL A 7 35.73 6.18 15.71
C VAL A 7 34.22 6.38 15.54
N LEU A 8 33.77 7.64 15.43
CA LEU A 8 32.35 7.97 15.19
C LEU A 8 31.92 7.67 13.74
N LEU A 9 32.85 7.75 12.79
CA LEU A 9 32.61 7.45 11.37
C LEU A 9 32.51 5.95 11.09
N ILE A 10 33.26 5.12 11.83
CA ILE A 10 33.23 3.66 11.65
C ILE A 10 31.91 3.07 12.17
N LEU A 11 31.30 3.64 13.20
CA LEU A 11 30.01 3.16 13.73
C LEU A 11 28.80 3.42 12.79
N ASN A 12 28.88 4.40 11.89
CA ASN A 12 27.81 4.65 10.90
C ASN A 12 27.88 3.73 9.67
N CYS A 13 29.02 3.08 9.41
CA CYS A 13 29.16 2.16 8.28
C CYS A 13 28.60 0.76 8.57
N PHE A 14 28.46 0.36 9.84
CA PHE A 14 28.00 -0.98 10.21
C PHE A 14 26.46 -1.16 10.15
N PHE A 15 25.68 -0.09 10.01
CA PHE A 15 24.23 -0.20 9.83
C PHE A 15 23.79 -0.47 8.38
N VAL A 16 24.72 -0.55 7.42
CA VAL A 16 24.40 -0.72 5.99
C VAL A 16 24.54 -2.17 5.49
N GLN A 17 25.09 -3.09 6.30
CA GLN A 17 25.43 -4.46 5.85
C GLN A 17 24.44 -5.55 6.25
N ALA A 18 23.15 -5.23 6.42
CA ALA A 18 22.08 -6.22 6.53
C ALA A 18 21.41 -6.56 5.19
N GLN A 19 22.02 -6.25 4.05
CA GLN A 19 21.40 -6.41 2.74
C GLN A 19 22.00 -7.56 1.92
N ILE A 20 21.14 -8.51 1.57
CA ILE A 20 21.45 -9.66 0.72
C ILE A 20 21.38 -9.22 -0.74
N ASP A 21 22.43 -9.49 -1.51
CA ASP A 21 22.64 -8.95 -2.87
C ASP A 21 21.71 -9.51 -3.95
N LYS A 22 20.98 -10.61 -3.68
CA LYS A 22 20.04 -11.25 -4.59
C LYS A 22 18.94 -11.95 -3.78
N ILE A 23 17.68 -11.77 -4.18
CA ILE A 23 16.58 -12.58 -3.67
C ILE A 23 16.81 -14.01 -4.17
N LYS A 24 17.06 -14.95 -3.25
CA LYS A 24 16.89 -16.38 -3.54
C LYS A 24 15.40 -16.69 -3.36
N LEU A 25 14.75 -17.14 -4.42
CA LEU A 25 13.46 -17.78 -4.31
C LEU A 25 13.65 -19.06 -3.47
N PRO A 26 12.71 -19.43 -2.58
CA PRO A 26 12.81 -20.66 -1.84
C PRO A 26 12.90 -21.85 -2.83
N GLU A 27 13.97 -22.63 -2.72
CA GLU A 27 14.02 -23.95 -3.36
C GLU A 27 13.00 -24.84 -2.66
N GLY A 28 12.19 -25.57 -3.43
CA GLY A 28 11.02 -26.30 -2.96
C GLY A 28 11.22 -27.00 -1.63
N ILE A 29 10.65 -26.43 -0.58
CA ILE A 29 10.40 -27.08 0.70
C ILE A 29 8.90 -27.08 0.87
N ASP A 30 8.37 -28.24 1.27
CA ASP A 30 6.97 -28.54 1.52
C ASP A 30 6.21 -27.35 2.11
N GLU A 31 5.00 -27.14 1.59
CA GLU A 31 3.99 -26.18 2.05
C GLU A 31 4.34 -25.59 3.42
N ILE A 32 4.88 -24.37 3.42
CA ILE A 32 4.93 -23.61 4.67
C ILE A 32 3.47 -23.45 5.07
N LYS A 33 2.99 -24.31 5.97
CA LYS A 33 1.68 -24.18 6.62
C LYS A 33 1.79 -22.99 7.54
N ILE A 34 1.64 -21.82 6.94
CA ILE A 34 1.57 -20.55 7.61
C ILE A 34 0.25 -20.54 8.39
N ASN A 35 0.34 -20.91 9.67
CA ASN A 35 -0.79 -20.94 10.58
C ASN A 35 -1.04 -19.52 11.12
N TYR A 36 -1.53 -18.61 10.27
CA TYR A 36 -1.96 -17.28 10.71
C TYR A 36 -3.47 -17.11 10.56
N THR A 37 -4.04 -16.43 11.55
CA THR A 37 -5.38 -15.81 11.48
C THR A 37 -5.44 -14.63 10.51
N THR A 38 -4.29 -14.16 10.00
CA THR A 38 -4.19 -13.05 9.04
C THR A 38 -3.76 -13.58 7.66
N PRO A 39 -4.60 -13.49 6.62
CA PRO A 39 -4.24 -13.96 5.29
C PRO A 39 -3.15 -13.09 4.65
N ILE A 40 -2.10 -13.73 4.12
CA ILE A 40 -0.97 -13.08 3.46
C ILE A 40 -0.92 -13.52 2.00
N PHE A 41 -0.71 -12.58 1.09
CA PHE A 41 -0.48 -12.81 -0.33
C PHE A 41 0.87 -12.21 -0.74
N SER A 42 1.78 -13.00 -1.31
CA SER A 42 3.14 -12.54 -1.60
C SER A 42 3.36 -12.33 -3.10
N VAL A 43 3.91 -11.18 -3.46
CA VAL A 43 4.33 -10.82 -4.82
C VAL A 43 5.84 -10.55 -4.82
N TYR A 44 6.55 -11.20 -5.74
CA TYR A 44 8.00 -11.07 -5.91
C TYR A 44 8.33 -10.42 -7.25
N ILE A 45 9.28 -9.50 -7.26
CA ILE A 45 9.67 -8.75 -8.45
C ILE A 45 11.19 -8.80 -8.56
N ASP A 46 11.69 -9.47 -9.60
CA ASP A 46 13.12 -9.66 -9.78
C ASP A 46 13.81 -8.43 -10.43
N LYS A 47 15.14 -8.46 -10.50
CA LYS A 47 15.95 -7.41 -11.14
C LYS A 47 15.67 -7.19 -12.64
N LYS A 48 15.03 -8.16 -13.31
CA LYS A 48 14.63 -8.09 -14.72
C LYS A 48 13.20 -7.56 -14.86
N ASN A 49 12.52 -7.24 -13.75
CA ASN A 49 11.12 -6.85 -13.68
C ASN A 49 10.13 -7.98 -14.00
N ASN A 50 10.56 -9.24 -13.87
CA ASN A 50 9.63 -10.36 -13.89
C ASN A 50 8.87 -10.38 -12.56
N VAL A 51 7.57 -10.64 -12.63
CA VAL A 51 6.68 -10.68 -11.47
C VAL A 51 6.25 -12.09 -11.19
N PHE A 52 6.36 -12.52 -9.95
CA PHE A 52 5.97 -13.84 -9.49
C PHE A 52 4.96 -13.70 -8.36
N VAL A 53 3.97 -14.59 -8.35
CA VAL A 53 3.08 -14.78 -7.20
C VAL A 53 3.39 -16.15 -6.63
N GLU A 54 3.76 -16.18 -5.36
CA GLU A 54 4.36 -17.38 -4.75
C GLU A 54 5.59 -17.85 -5.57
N ASN A 55 5.46 -18.90 -6.38
CA ASN A 55 6.54 -19.44 -7.22
C ASN A 55 6.28 -19.32 -8.73
N ASP A 56 5.11 -18.83 -9.13
CA ASP A 56 4.70 -18.82 -10.53
C ASP A 56 4.98 -17.46 -11.17
N LEU A 57 5.61 -17.47 -12.34
CA LEU A 57 5.75 -16.27 -13.18
C LEU A 57 4.37 -15.85 -13.66
N VAL A 58 3.98 -14.61 -13.37
CA VAL A 58 2.66 -14.07 -13.72
C VAL A 58 2.77 -12.78 -14.52
N GLU A 59 1.82 -12.57 -15.43
CA GLU A 59 1.62 -11.27 -16.02
C GLU A 59 0.98 -10.32 -15.00
N ILE A 60 1.43 -9.06 -14.96
CA ILE A 60 0.97 -8.09 -13.95
C ILE A 60 -0.56 -7.97 -13.96
N GLY A 61 -1.20 -7.86 -15.14
CA GLY A 61 -2.65 -7.73 -15.29
C GLY A 61 -3.47 -8.96 -14.83
N GLN A 62 -2.83 -10.05 -14.41
CA GLN A 62 -3.50 -11.20 -13.81
C GLN A 62 -3.55 -11.12 -12.28
N ILE A 63 -2.73 -10.29 -11.65
CA ILE A 63 -2.59 -10.22 -10.19
C ILE A 63 -3.91 -9.89 -9.53
N GLY A 64 -4.69 -8.92 -10.04
CA GLY A 64 -5.97 -8.58 -9.45
C GLY A 64 -6.96 -9.76 -9.45
N LYS A 65 -7.00 -10.54 -10.54
CA LYS A 65 -7.85 -11.75 -10.64
C LYS A 65 -7.39 -12.86 -9.69
N ILE A 66 -6.08 -13.11 -9.62
CA ILE A 66 -5.50 -14.10 -8.71
C ILE A 66 -5.81 -13.73 -7.26
N LEU A 67 -5.69 -12.44 -6.92
CA LEU A 67 -5.95 -11.94 -5.58
C LEU A 67 -7.43 -12.00 -5.19
N GLN A 68 -8.34 -11.74 -6.14
CA GLN A 68 -9.78 -11.97 -5.91
C GLN A 68 -10.10 -13.44 -5.68
N TYR A 69 -9.48 -14.35 -6.44
CA TYR A 69 -9.62 -15.79 -6.20
C TYR A 69 -9.04 -16.23 -4.84
N PHE A 70 -7.94 -15.61 -4.41
CA PHE A 70 -7.39 -15.82 -3.07
C PHE A 70 -8.38 -15.38 -1.98
N LYS A 71 -8.97 -14.18 -2.10
CA LYS A 71 -10.00 -13.67 -1.17
C LYS A 71 -11.21 -14.59 -1.06
N TYR A 72 -11.64 -15.21 -2.15
CA TYR A 72 -12.76 -16.15 -2.15
C TYR A 72 -12.55 -17.36 -1.23
N LYS A 73 -11.30 -17.77 -1.03
CA LYS A 73 -10.93 -18.92 -0.19
C LYS A 73 -10.86 -18.58 1.30
N ILE A 74 -11.00 -17.31 1.66
CA ILE A 74 -10.82 -16.79 3.01
C ILE A 74 -12.21 -16.48 3.59
N PRO A 75 -12.47 -16.74 4.87
CA PRO A 75 -13.71 -16.31 5.52
C PRO A 75 -13.91 -14.79 5.41
N GLU A 76 -15.16 -14.36 5.23
CA GLU A 76 -15.47 -12.96 4.90
C GLU A 76 -14.95 -11.98 5.96
N GLU A 77 -15.00 -12.37 7.23
CA GLU A 77 -14.48 -11.63 8.38
C GLU A 77 -12.96 -11.39 8.34
N HIS A 78 -12.22 -12.20 7.59
CA HIS A 78 -10.77 -12.08 7.44
C HIS A 78 -10.34 -11.25 6.22
N ILE A 79 -11.25 -10.95 5.29
CA ILE A 79 -10.95 -10.20 4.06
C ILE A 79 -10.38 -8.80 4.35
N PRO A 80 -10.91 -7.99 5.30
CA PRO A 80 -10.35 -6.67 5.62
C PRO A 80 -8.92 -6.72 6.18
N PHE A 81 -8.50 -7.89 6.68
CA PHE A 81 -7.18 -8.11 7.27
C PHE A 81 -6.19 -8.74 6.29
N VAL A 82 -6.56 -8.95 5.03
CA VAL A 82 -5.62 -9.43 4.01
C VAL A 82 -4.46 -8.44 3.88
N HIS A 83 -3.23 -8.95 3.93
CA HIS A 83 -2.02 -8.18 3.68
C HIS A 83 -1.35 -8.69 2.40
N VAL A 84 -0.88 -7.77 1.57
CA VAL A 84 -0.07 -8.10 0.40
C VAL A 84 1.37 -7.72 0.68
N PHE A 85 2.27 -8.69 0.56
CA PHE A 85 3.71 -8.49 0.74
C PHE A 85 4.34 -8.28 -0.62
N ILE A 86 5.03 -7.16 -0.80
CA ILE A 86 5.75 -6.84 -2.03
C ILE A 86 7.24 -6.99 -1.78
N TYR A 87 7.83 -8.00 -2.39
CA TYR A 87 9.26 -8.29 -2.38
C TYR A 87 9.88 -7.81 -3.69
N GLY A 88 10.60 -6.69 -3.68
CA GLY A 88 11.28 -6.18 -4.86
C GLY A 88 12.80 -6.34 -4.77
N ASP A 89 13.44 -6.74 -5.87
CA ASP A 89 14.88 -6.56 -6.04
C ASP A 89 15.19 -5.06 -6.03
N LYS A 90 16.31 -4.66 -5.40
CA LYS A 90 16.72 -3.25 -5.27
C LYS A 90 16.78 -2.50 -6.60
N ARG A 91 17.10 -3.21 -7.70
CA ARG A 91 17.23 -2.67 -9.06
C ARG A 91 15.96 -2.82 -9.90
N ALA A 92 14.91 -3.43 -9.39
CA ALA A 92 13.63 -3.46 -10.09
C ALA A 92 13.14 -2.02 -10.30
N LYS A 93 12.54 -1.75 -11.46
CA LYS A 93 11.95 -0.45 -11.76
C LYS A 93 10.72 -0.27 -10.88
N TYR A 94 10.59 0.91 -10.28
CA TYR A 94 9.42 1.26 -9.49
C TYR A 94 8.13 1.22 -10.32
N LEU A 95 8.17 1.56 -11.62
CA LEU A 95 6.99 1.43 -12.50
C LEU A 95 6.39 0.02 -12.49
N THR A 96 7.21 -1.03 -12.37
CA THR A 96 6.73 -2.40 -12.22
C THR A 96 6.00 -2.59 -10.89
N ILE A 97 6.56 -2.07 -9.79
CA ILE A 97 5.97 -2.08 -8.46
C ILE A 97 4.61 -1.33 -8.46
N ASP A 98 4.56 -0.16 -9.10
CA ASP A 98 3.38 0.69 -9.19
C ASP A 98 2.23 0.02 -9.95
N ARG A 99 2.53 -0.69 -11.05
CA ARG A 99 1.53 -1.49 -11.77
C ARG A 99 1.03 -2.67 -10.93
N VAL A 100 1.91 -3.33 -10.18
CA VAL A 100 1.49 -4.37 -9.22
C VAL A 100 0.59 -3.78 -8.13
N LYS A 101 0.95 -2.61 -7.58
CA LYS A 101 0.12 -1.89 -6.59
C LYS A 101 -1.26 -1.56 -7.13
N THR A 102 -1.34 -1.10 -8.38
CA THR A 102 -2.59 -0.80 -9.07
C THR A 102 -3.48 -2.05 -9.18
N GLU A 103 -2.92 -3.18 -9.61
CA GLU A 103 -3.65 -4.46 -9.68
C GLU A 103 -4.12 -4.95 -8.31
N VAL A 104 -3.31 -4.75 -7.27
CA VAL A 104 -3.72 -5.06 -5.89
C VAL A 104 -4.87 -4.14 -5.42
N ALA A 105 -4.77 -2.84 -5.69
CA ALA A 105 -5.80 -1.84 -5.36
C ALA A 105 -7.12 -2.11 -6.09
N SER A 106 -7.06 -2.57 -7.34
CA SER A 106 -8.24 -2.95 -8.14
C SER A 106 -9.08 -4.08 -7.50
N SER A 107 -8.46 -4.84 -6.58
CA SER A 107 -9.10 -5.90 -5.80
C SER A 107 -9.63 -5.44 -4.44
N GLY A 108 -9.51 -4.15 -4.13
CA GLY A 108 -9.95 -3.53 -2.87
C GLY A 108 -9.02 -3.82 -1.69
N ILE A 109 -7.75 -4.18 -1.92
CA ILE A 109 -6.75 -4.39 -0.87
C ILE A 109 -5.78 -3.21 -0.82
N PHE A 110 -5.64 -2.64 0.38
CA PHE A 110 -4.83 -1.44 0.62
C PHE A 110 -3.73 -1.63 1.66
N ASN A 111 -3.66 -2.80 2.29
CA ASN A 111 -2.64 -3.12 3.30
C ASN A 111 -1.41 -3.74 2.62
N LEU A 112 -0.39 -2.93 2.40
CA LEU A 112 0.87 -3.39 1.82
C LEU A 112 1.99 -3.45 2.85
N LEU A 113 2.84 -4.46 2.72
CA LEU A 113 4.11 -4.56 3.41
C LEU A 113 5.22 -4.68 2.36
N TYR A 114 6.05 -3.65 2.29
CA TYR A 114 7.19 -3.61 1.39
C TYR A 114 8.40 -4.25 2.06
N LYS A 115 9.14 -5.04 1.30
CA LYS A 115 10.32 -5.76 1.78
C LYS A 115 11.50 -5.64 0.82
N THR A 116 12.70 -5.56 1.39
CA THR A 116 13.99 -5.61 0.69
C THR A 116 14.79 -6.79 1.25
N GLY A 117 14.86 -7.94 0.58
CA GLY A 117 15.61 -9.11 1.08
C GLY A 117 15.14 -10.47 0.56
N SER A 118 15.83 -11.54 0.98
CA SER A 118 15.41 -12.94 0.74
C SER A 118 14.22 -13.32 1.63
N VAL A 119 13.48 -14.35 1.20
CA VAL A 119 12.25 -14.84 1.87
C VAL A 119 12.53 -15.48 3.24
N GLU A 120 13.80 -15.71 3.57
CA GLU A 120 14.28 -16.42 4.77
C GLU A 120 14.25 -15.58 6.07
N ASP A 121 13.68 -14.37 6.04
CA ASP A 121 13.58 -13.53 7.24
C ASP A 121 12.59 -14.16 8.25
N THR A 122 13.11 -14.55 9.41
CA THR A 122 12.33 -15.19 10.49
C THR A 122 11.29 -14.26 11.12
N ASP A 123 11.44 -12.95 10.95
CA ASP A 123 10.42 -11.94 11.26
C ASP A 123 9.62 -11.59 10.01
N ILE A 124 8.47 -12.26 9.85
CA ILE A 124 7.54 -12.06 8.73
C ILE A 124 6.99 -10.63 8.64
N LEU A 125 7.04 -9.82 9.71
CA LEU A 125 6.54 -8.45 9.73
C LEU A 125 7.64 -7.41 9.49
N LYS A 126 8.90 -7.85 9.39
CA LYS A 126 10.03 -6.98 9.07
C LYS A 126 9.89 -6.44 7.65
N GLY A 127 9.80 -5.11 7.55
CA GLY A 127 9.51 -4.37 6.32
C GLY A 127 8.89 -3.01 6.62
N VAL A 128 8.44 -2.31 5.58
CA VAL A 128 7.75 -1.02 5.71
C VAL A 128 6.28 -1.20 5.39
N ARG A 129 5.41 -0.98 6.38
CA ARG A 129 3.96 -0.94 6.15
C ARG A 129 3.60 0.42 5.58
N PHE A 130 2.95 0.43 4.43
CA PHE A 130 2.47 1.65 3.80
C PHE A 130 1.14 1.36 3.10
N LYS A 131 0.21 2.31 3.15
CA LYS A 131 -1.12 2.13 2.56
C LYS A 131 -1.01 2.26 1.04
N ASN A 132 -1.73 1.41 0.33
CA ASN A 132 -1.79 1.50 -1.12
C ASN A 132 -2.59 2.73 -1.57
N HIS A 133 -2.37 3.18 -2.80
CA HIS A 133 -3.28 4.10 -3.48
C HIS A 133 -4.51 3.36 -4.02
N PHE A 134 -5.45 4.11 -4.61
CA PHE A 134 -6.62 3.57 -5.28
C PHE A 134 -6.27 3.08 -6.70
N SER A 135 -7.18 2.35 -7.32
CA SER A 135 -7.14 2.11 -8.76
C SER A 135 -8.40 2.67 -9.37
N PHE A 136 -8.25 3.25 -10.56
CA PHE A 136 -9.38 3.72 -11.36
C PHE A 136 -10.25 2.55 -11.82
N PHE A 137 -9.62 1.43 -12.17
CA PHE A 137 -10.32 0.21 -12.57
C PHE A 137 -10.50 -0.72 -11.37
N ARG A 138 -11.70 -1.31 -11.25
CA ARG A 138 -11.96 -2.36 -10.27
C ARG A 138 -12.08 -3.70 -10.98
N VAL A 139 -11.41 -4.72 -10.47
CA VAL A 139 -11.61 -6.09 -10.98
C VAL A 139 -13.02 -6.52 -10.57
N ASN A 140 -13.82 -6.94 -11.55
CA ASN A 140 -15.15 -7.49 -11.31
C ASN A 140 -15.06 -8.58 -10.25
N PHE A 141 -15.83 -8.43 -9.18
CA PHE A 141 -15.91 -9.44 -8.13
C PHE A 141 -16.42 -10.74 -8.74
N ILE A 142 -15.71 -11.84 -8.49
CA ILE A 142 -16.28 -13.16 -8.72
C ILE A 142 -17.42 -13.28 -7.71
N GLU A 143 -18.66 -13.12 -8.17
CA GLU A 143 -19.83 -13.31 -7.31
C GLU A 143 -19.76 -14.71 -6.70
N LYS A 144 -19.69 -14.78 -5.38
CA LYS A 144 -19.80 -16.06 -4.69
C LYS A 144 -21.19 -16.62 -4.95
N LYS A 145 -21.27 -17.65 -5.79
CA LYS A 145 -22.49 -18.45 -5.90
C LYS A 145 -22.72 -19.13 -4.56
N ILE A 146 -23.57 -18.53 -3.74
CA ILE A 146 -23.99 -19.09 -2.46
C ILE A 146 -24.57 -20.46 -2.75
N THR A 147 -24.03 -21.49 -2.10
CA THR A 147 -24.59 -22.83 -2.22
C THR A 147 -25.91 -22.89 -1.45
N LYS A 148 -26.86 -23.73 -1.89
CA LYS A 148 -28.12 -23.95 -1.16
C LYS A 148 -27.91 -24.32 0.32
N LYS A 149 -26.78 -24.94 0.65
CA LYS A 149 -26.40 -25.32 2.01
C LYS A 149 -26.02 -24.09 2.85
N GLU A 150 -25.19 -23.19 2.31
CA GLU A 150 -24.82 -21.93 2.97
C GLU A 150 -26.04 -21.02 3.12
N GLU A 151 -26.91 -20.96 2.12
CA GLU A 151 -28.16 -20.20 2.17
C GLU A 151 -29.06 -20.69 3.32
N GLN A 152 -29.23 -22.01 3.46
CA GLN A 152 -29.95 -22.60 4.59
C GLN A 152 -29.28 -22.34 5.95
N GLU A 153 -27.96 -22.27 6.00
CA GLU A 153 -27.22 -21.97 7.24
C GLU A 153 -27.38 -20.51 7.67
N ILE A 154 -27.32 -19.58 6.71
CA ILE A 154 -27.62 -18.15 6.92
C ILE A 154 -29.06 -17.98 7.40
N GLU A 155 -30.01 -18.68 6.79
CA GLU A 155 -31.42 -18.63 7.17
C GLU A 155 -31.66 -19.18 8.58
N ARG A 156 -31.07 -20.34 8.91
CA ARG A 156 -31.12 -20.89 10.29
C ARG A 156 -30.53 -19.94 11.32
N ARG A 157 -29.43 -19.25 10.99
CA ARG A 157 -28.80 -18.27 11.89
C ARG A 157 -29.72 -17.07 12.09
N ARG A 158 -30.34 -16.57 11.03
CA ARG A 158 -31.32 -15.49 11.08
C ARG A 158 -32.56 -15.88 11.91
N ASP A 159 -33.06 -17.09 11.74
CA ASP A 159 -34.22 -17.59 12.50
C ASP A 159 -33.88 -17.81 13.97
N SER A 160 -32.68 -18.29 14.28
CA SER A 160 -32.19 -18.41 15.66
C SER A 160 -32.10 -17.05 16.34
N LEU A 161 -31.60 -16.02 15.63
CA LEU A 161 -31.54 -14.65 16.13
C LEU A 161 -32.94 -14.07 16.39
N LYS A 162 -33.89 -14.27 15.47
CA LYS A 162 -35.31 -13.87 15.66
C LYS A 162 -35.95 -14.57 16.85
N GLN A 163 -35.65 -15.85 17.08
CA GLN A 163 -36.16 -16.58 18.25
C GLN A 163 -35.59 -16.06 19.57
N ILE A 164 -34.33 -15.62 19.57
CA ILE A 164 -33.71 -14.98 20.73
C ILE A 164 -34.40 -13.65 21.01
N GLU A 165 -34.56 -12.79 20.00
CA GLU A 165 -35.27 -11.50 20.10
C GLU A 165 -36.70 -11.66 20.66
N ASN A 166 -37.44 -12.65 20.16
CA ASN A 166 -38.80 -12.94 20.63
C ASN A 166 -38.85 -13.47 22.08
N LYS A 167 -37.79 -14.12 22.57
CA LYS A 167 -37.72 -14.66 23.94
C LYS A 167 -37.24 -13.63 24.96
N THR A 168 -36.38 -12.71 24.58
CA THR A 168 -35.84 -11.69 25.49
C THR A 168 -36.77 -10.49 25.65
N GLY A 169 -37.75 -10.29 24.76
CA GLY A 169 -38.68 -9.15 24.80
C GLY A 169 -38.03 -7.79 24.53
N GLU A 170 -36.70 -7.72 24.64
CA GLU A 170 -35.85 -6.68 24.10
C GLU A 170 -35.74 -6.89 22.60
N SER A 171 -36.44 -6.08 21.82
CA SER A 171 -36.01 -5.80 20.46
C SER A 171 -34.61 -5.20 20.59
N MET A 172 -33.56 -5.98 20.37
CA MET A 172 -32.28 -5.42 19.99
C MET A 172 -32.50 -4.83 18.59
N PHE A 173 -33.13 -3.65 18.52
CA PHE A 173 -32.92 -2.74 17.42
C PHE A 173 -31.44 -2.38 17.49
N PHE A 174 -30.61 -3.25 16.92
CA PHE A 174 -29.37 -2.80 16.31
C PHE A 174 -29.81 -1.89 15.18
N PHE A 175 -30.16 -0.64 15.50
CA PHE A 175 -29.86 0.45 14.60
C PHE A 175 -28.37 0.26 14.35
N THR A 176 -28.02 -0.38 13.24
CA THR A 176 -26.63 -0.36 12.77
C THR A 176 -26.30 1.12 12.78
N PRO A 177 -25.40 1.59 13.66
CA PRO A 177 -25.10 3.00 13.71
C PRO A 177 -24.82 3.43 12.27
N PRO A 178 -25.34 4.59 11.85
CA PRO A 178 -25.08 5.07 10.50
C PRO A 178 -23.57 4.92 10.25
N PRO A 179 -23.18 4.37 9.09
CA PRO A 179 -21.79 4.07 8.83
C PRO A 179 -20.97 5.33 9.17
N PRO A 180 -19.89 5.20 9.96
CA PRO A 180 -19.12 6.35 10.36
C PRO A 180 -18.70 7.11 9.09
N PRO A 181 -18.72 8.46 9.12
CA PRO A 181 -18.29 9.24 7.97
C PRO A 181 -16.89 8.76 7.55
N LEU A 182 -16.70 8.59 6.25
CA LEU A 182 -15.40 8.21 5.70
C LEU A 182 -14.34 9.18 6.22
N HIS A 183 -13.22 8.64 6.68
CA HIS A 183 -12.10 9.47 7.12
C HIS A 183 -11.68 10.36 5.94
N TRP A 184 -11.56 11.67 6.14
CA TRP A 184 -11.35 12.65 5.07
C TRP A 184 -10.22 12.28 4.11
N ALA A 185 -9.14 11.66 4.61
CA ALA A 185 -8.01 11.23 3.78
C ALA A 185 -8.38 10.10 2.81
N TRP A 186 -9.30 9.22 3.19
CA TRP A 186 -9.81 8.17 2.31
C TRP A 186 -10.67 8.75 1.20
N ASP A 187 -11.61 9.63 1.55
CA ASP A 187 -12.45 10.35 0.58
C ASP A 187 -11.60 11.16 -0.40
N PHE A 188 -10.60 11.90 0.11
CA PHE A 188 -9.64 12.62 -0.72
C PHE A 188 -8.94 11.70 -1.73
N MET A 189 -8.40 10.57 -1.27
CA MET A 189 -7.68 9.63 -2.13
C MET A 189 -8.59 8.95 -3.17
N GLU A 190 -9.84 8.63 -2.81
CA GLU A 190 -10.81 8.07 -3.75
C GLU A 190 -11.20 9.10 -4.82
N ARG A 191 -11.48 10.34 -4.41
CA ARG A 191 -11.84 11.44 -5.30
C ARG A 191 -10.69 11.94 -6.16
N LEU A 192 -9.45 11.75 -5.72
CA LEU A 192 -8.24 12.01 -6.52
C LEU A 192 -8.10 11.04 -7.71
N TYR A 193 -8.73 9.87 -7.64
CA TYR A 193 -8.69 8.83 -8.68
C TYR A 193 -9.92 8.91 -9.59
N THR A 194 -10.10 10.05 -10.26
CA THR A 194 -11.20 10.35 -11.18
C THR A 194 -10.67 11.00 -12.47
N ASP A 195 -11.46 11.03 -13.52
CA ASP A 195 -11.15 11.73 -14.78
C ASP A 195 -11.80 13.13 -14.87
N GLN A 196 -12.40 13.61 -13.78
CA GLN A 196 -13.14 14.87 -13.71
C GLN A 196 -12.34 15.98 -13.04
N GLN A 197 -11.95 17.02 -13.80
CA GLN A 197 -11.19 18.17 -13.28
C GLN A 197 -11.92 18.88 -12.13
N GLU A 198 -13.24 19.03 -12.23
CA GLU A 198 -14.04 19.76 -11.25
C GLU A 198 -13.99 19.12 -9.87
N ILE A 199 -13.97 17.77 -9.81
CA ILE A 199 -13.84 17.03 -8.55
C ILE A 199 -12.44 17.23 -7.96
N ILE A 200 -11.40 17.19 -8.79
CA ILE A 200 -10.01 17.43 -8.35
C ILE A 200 -9.84 18.85 -7.81
N ASP A 201 -10.36 19.85 -8.51
CA ASP A 201 -10.30 21.24 -8.08
C ASP A 201 -11.02 21.44 -6.74
N GLU A 202 -12.19 20.80 -6.55
CA GLU A 202 -12.93 20.88 -5.30
C GLU A 202 -12.15 20.32 -4.11
N ILE A 203 -11.53 19.13 -4.24
CA ILE A 203 -10.79 18.52 -3.12
C ILE A 203 -9.48 19.25 -2.80
N LEU A 204 -8.92 19.98 -3.77
CA LEU A 204 -7.68 20.75 -3.61
C LEU A 204 -7.91 22.19 -3.13
N ALA A 205 -9.06 22.81 -3.44
CA ALA A 205 -9.33 24.23 -3.18
C ALA A 205 -9.13 24.64 -1.70
N ASP A 206 -9.52 23.77 -0.77
CA ASP A 206 -9.48 24.06 0.67
C ASP A 206 -8.23 23.48 1.37
N ARG A 207 -7.20 23.10 0.62
CA ARG A 207 -6.03 22.40 1.17
C ARG A 207 -4.72 23.04 0.76
N ARG A 208 -3.78 23.12 1.71
CA ARG A 208 -2.38 23.42 1.38
C ARG A 208 -1.72 22.15 0.84
N PHE A 209 -1.41 22.14 -0.44
CA PHE A 209 -0.75 21.01 -1.08
C PHE A 209 0.51 21.41 -1.84
N SER A 210 1.41 20.44 -2.02
CA SER A 210 2.56 20.56 -2.91
C SER A 210 2.67 19.31 -3.77
N CYS A 211 3.12 19.50 -5.01
CA CYS A 211 3.47 18.40 -5.89
C CYS A 211 4.95 18.08 -5.77
N ILE A 212 5.26 16.80 -5.56
CA ILE A 212 6.63 16.32 -5.48
C ILE A 212 6.83 15.15 -6.43
N ARG A 213 8.05 15.02 -6.96
CA ARG A 213 8.45 13.87 -7.77
C ARG A 213 9.60 13.13 -7.10
N ILE A 214 9.41 11.84 -6.84
CA ILE A 214 10.45 10.98 -6.28
C ILE A 214 11.35 10.50 -7.41
N THR A 215 12.64 10.74 -7.27
CA THR A 215 13.69 10.39 -8.25
C THR A 215 14.73 9.48 -7.60
N ASN A 216 15.64 8.95 -8.40
CA ASN A 216 16.78 8.20 -7.87
C ASN A 216 17.75 9.06 -7.03
N HIS A 217 17.66 10.38 -7.12
CA HIS A 217 18.52 11.32 -6.41
C HIS A 217 17.87 11.94 -5.16
N GLY A 218 16.55 11.74 -4.98
CA GLY A 218 15.81 12.34 -3.87
C GLY A 218 14.42 12.84 -4.27
N ILE A 219 13.89 13.78 -3.49
CA ILE A 219 12.58 14.40 -3.68
C ILE A 219 12.76 15.70 -4.49
N LYS A 220 12.25 15.71 -5.72
CA LYS A 220 12.19 16.91 -6.55
C LYS A 220 10.94 17.71 -6.21
N ILE A 221 11.14 19.00 -5.92
CA ILE A 221 10.08 20.00 -5.75
C ILE A 221 10.48 21.25 -6.54
N ASP A 222 9.62 21.66 -7.47
CA ASP A 222 9.92 22.69 -8.47
C ASP A 222 11.26 22.45 -9.19
N LYS A 223 12.25 23.31 -8.92
CA LYS A 223 13.61 23.26 -9.48
C LYS A 223 14.66 22.72 -8.49
N MET A 224 14.25 22.36 -7.28
CA MET A 224 15.12 21.85 -6.23
C MET A 224 15.01 20.33 -6.12
N ILE A 225 16.10 19.67 -5.76
CA ILE A 225 16.12 18.25 -5.38
C ILE A 225 16.64 18.16 -3.96
N LEU A 226 15.83 17.63 -3.05
CA LEU A 226 16.21 17.28 -1.70
C LEU A 226 16.70 15.84 -1.68
N SER A 227 17.99 15.64 -1.40
CA SER A 227 18.57 14.32 -1.20
C SER A 227 17.90 13.60 -0.04
N PHE A 228 17.79 12.27 -0.09
CA PHE A 228 17.27 11.46 1.02
C PHE A 228 18.08 11.61 2.33
N SER A 229 19.29 12.17 2.26
CA SER A 229 20.10 12.51 3.44
C SER A 229 19.70 13.82 4.14
N GLU A 230 18.98 14.71 3.45
CA GLU A 230 18.55 16.03 3.94
C GLU A 230 17.24 15.92 4.74
N LEU A 231 17.28 15.09 5.79
CA LEU A 231 16.09 14.78 6.59
C LEU A 231 15.43 16.03 7.20
N PRO A 232 16.14 17.02 7.78
CA PRO A 232 15.50 18.22 8.33
C PRO A 232 14.69 19.01 7.29
N GLU A 233 15.20 19.13 6.07
CA GLU A 233 14.56 19.83 4.96
C GLU A 233 13.33 19.07 4.46
N ILE A 234 13.43 17.73 4.38
CA ILE A 234 12.31 16.84 4.06
C ILE A 234 11.21 16.94 5.13
N GLU A 235 11.56 16.90 6.42
CA GLU A 235 10.59 17.02 7.52
C GLU A 235 9.91 18.40 7.50
N LYS A 236 10.64 19.48 7.16
CA LYS A 236 10.07 20.82 6.97
C LYS A 236 9.06 20.86 5.82
N LEU A 237 9.39 20.23 4.69
CA LEU A 237 8.48 20.10 3.55
C LEU A 237 7.18 19.39 3.97
N PHE A 238 7.28 18.29 4.72
CA PHE A 238 6.12 17.54 5.19
C PHE A 238 5.24 18.37 6.13
N LEU A 239 5.83 19.05 7.11
CA LEU A 239 5.06 19.85 8.07
C LEU A 239 4.44 21.12 7.45
N SER A 240 4.94 21.57 6.30
CA SER A 240 4.42 22.77 5.62
C SER A 240 3.15 22.53 4.81
N ASN A 241 2.77 21.28 4.57
CA ASN A 241 1.65 20.88 3.74
C ASN A 241 0.61 20.08 4.52
N GLU A 242 -0.64 20.10 4.03
CA GLU A 242 -1.68 19.15 4.45
C GLU A 242 -1.73 17.94 3.52
N VAL A 243 -1.40 18.14 2.24
CA VAL A 243 -1.35 17.06 1.23
C VAL A 243 -0.04 17.17 0.45
N LEU A 244 0.60 16.03 0.23
CA LEU A 244 1.70 15.90 -0.72
C LEU A 244 1.25 14.97 -1.84
N LEU A 245 1.13 15.52 -3.04
CA LEU A 245 0.83 14.76 -4.25
C LEU A 245 2.15 14.21 -4.79
N VAL A 246 2.28 12.90 -4.80
CA VAL A 246 3.55 12.21 -5.03
C VAL A 246 3.54 11.52 -6.38
N ASN A 247 4.30 12.06 -7.33
CA ASN A 247 4.62 11.42 -8.60
C ASN A 247 5.98 10.72 -8.52
N PHE A 248 6.26 9.88 -9.52
CA PHE A 248 7.49 9.08 -9.57
C PHE A 248 8.19 9.26 -10.90
N ASP A 249 9.51 9.27 -10.88
CA ASP A 249 10.31 9.31 -12.09
C ASP A 249 10.28 7.96 -12.82
N GLU A 250 10.35 7.97 -14.15
CA GLU A 250 10.23 6.76 -14.97
C GLU A 250 11.35 5.74 -14.72
N ASP A 251 12.54 6.23 -14.34
CA ASP A 251 13.73 5.44 -14.07
C ASP A 251 13.91 5.09 -12.59
N LEU A 252 12.99 5.53 -11.71
CA LEU A 252 13.06 5.30 -10.27
C LEU A 252 13.19 3.79 -9.99
N VAL A 253 14.19 3.42 -9.18
CA VAL A 253 14.36 2.03 -8.74
C VAL A 253 13.69 1.78 -7.39
N TYR A 254 13.31 0.53 -7.16
CA TYR A 254 12.61 0.11 -5.95
C TYR A 254 13.36 0.46 -4.66
N GLU A 255 14.71 0.39 -4.64
CA GLU A 255 15.49 0.78 -3.47
C GLU A 255 15.23 2.22 -3.02
N ASN A 256 15.12 3.15 -3.96
CA ASN A 256 14.94 4.56 -3.65
C ASN A 256 13.49 4.88 -3.29
N TYR A 257 12.52 4.18 -3.90
CA TYR A 257 11.14 4.19 -3.43
C TYR A 257 11.04 3.67 -1.99
N PHE A 258 11.70 2.54 -1.69
CA PHE A 258 11.71 1.93 -0.37
C PHE A 258 12.32 2.87 0.69
N LYS A 259 13.41 3.58 0.36
CA LYS A 259 13.99 4.62 1.23
C LYS A 259 12.98 5.73 1.50
N MET A 260 12.27 6.21 0.49
CA MET A 260 11.26 7.25 0.63
C MET A 260 10.14 6.83 1.60
N ILE A 261 9.49 5.68 1.37
CA ILE A 261 8.42 5.21 2.27
C ILE A 261 8.93 4.90 3.68
N SER A 262 10.21 4.53 3.83
CA SER A 262 10.85 4.37 5.15
C SER A 262 10.96 5.71 5.88
N ILE A 263 11.42 6.76 5.20
CA ILE A 263 11.48 8.13 5.74
C ILE A 263 10.09 8.62 6.15
N LEU A 264 9.08 8.39 5.29
CA LEU A 264 7.68 8.73 5.60
C LEU A 264 7.21 8.04 6.88
N ARG A 265 7.44 6.73 6.97
CA ARG A 265 7.00 5.94 8.12
C ARG A 265 7.69 6.38 9.41
N ASP A 266 8.96 6.73 9.34
CA ASP A 266 9.70 7.27 10.47
C ASP A 266 9.21 8.65 10.89
N PHE A 267 8.88 9.51 9.93
CA PHE A 267 8.29 10.81 10.18
C PHE A 267 6.93 10.69 10.89
N GLU A 268 6.03 9.83 10.39
CA GLU A 268 4.74 9.54 11.04
C GLU A 268 4.93 9.04 12.47
N ARG A 269 5.88 8.13 12.69
CA ARG A 269 6.17 7.56 14.01
C ARG A 269 6.67 8.62 14.99
N LYS A 270 7.54 9.54 14.55
CA LYS A 270 8.06 10.64 15.37
C LYS A 270 7.00 11.71 15.66
N ASN A 271 6.03 11.90 14.76
CA ASN A 271 5.08 13.00 14.80
C ASN A 271 3.62 12.56 15.03
N LYS A 272 3.38 11.39 15.66
CA LYS A 272 2.04 10.83 15.91
C LYS A 272 1.03 11.79 16.56
N ASN A 273 1.51 12.79 17.31
CA ASN A 273 0.68 13.77 18.01
C ASN A 273 0.59 15.14 17.29
N LYS A 274 1.16 15.25 16.10
CA LYS A 274 1.13 16.46 15.27
C LYS A 274 0.29 16.23 14.03
N HIS A 275 0.04 17.30 13.30
CA HIS A 275 -0.47 17.21 11.94
C HIS A 275 0.53 16.44 11.05
N ILE A 276 0.05 15.35 10.45
CA ILE A 276 0.80 14.54 9.47
C ILE A 276 0.13 14.81 8.12
N PRO A 277 0.87 15.24 7.09
CA PRO A 277 0.30 15.44 5.76
C PRO A 277 -0.18 14.10 5.19
N LEU A 278 -1.23 14.16 4.37
CA LEU A 278 -1.62 13.04 3.53
C LEU A 278 -0.62 12.88 2.38
N PHE A 279 0.04 11.73 2.32
CA PHE A 279 0.86 11.34 1.17
C PHE A 279 0.00 10.66 0.13
N ALA A 280 -0.37 11.40 -0.91
CA ALA A 280 -1.23 10.96 -1.98
C ALA A 280 -0.40 10.53 -3.19
N GLU A 281 -0.11 9.23 -3.28
CA GLU A 281 0.60 8.67 -4.44
C GLU A 281 -0.27 8.72 -5.70
N ILE A 282 0.26 9.37 -6.75
CA ILE A 282 -0.31 9.41 -8.09
C ILE A 282 0.31 8.25 -8.87
N SER A 283 -0.46 7.18 -9.07
CA SER A 283 -0.01 6.03 -9.85
C SER A 283 0.17 6.39 -11.32
N SER A 284 0.97 5.58 -12.02
CA SER A 284 1.12 5.68 -13.47
C SER A 284 -0.19 5.48 -14.21
N GLU A 285 -1.09 4.63 -13.68
CA GLU A 285 -2.45 4.44 -14.22
C GLU A 285 -3.23 5.76 -14.22
N ILE A 286 -3.32 6.42 -13.07
CA ILE A 286 -4.13 7.64 -12.96
C ILE A 286 -3.45 8.83 -13.67
N GLU A 287 -2.11 8.88 -13.72
CA GLU A 287 -1.37 9.87 -14.53
C GLU A 287 -1.72 9.73 -16.03
N GLU A 288 -1.80 8.51 -16.55
CA GLU A 288 -2.24 8.25 -17.94
C GLU A 288 -3.69 8.67 -18.19
N ILE A 289 -4.59 8.41 -17.23
CA ILE A 289 -6.00 8.77 -17.32
C ILE A 289 -6.18 10.29 -17.29
N HIS A 290 -5.56 10.97 -16.33
CA HIS A 290 -5.57 12.43 -16.25
C HIS A 290 -5.04 13.06 -17.53
N LYS A 291 -3.95 12.54 -18.09
CA LYS A 291 -3.41 13.03 -19.37
C LYS A 291 -4.41 12.88 -20.52
N LYS A 292 -5.11 11.73 -20.62
CA LYS A 292 -6.12 11.49 -21.66
C LYS A 292 -7.35 12.37 -21.48
N ALA A 293 -7.76 12.63 -20.24
CA ALA A 293 -8.89 13.47 -19.87
C ALA A 293 -8.55 14.97 -19.79
N ASN A 294 -7.28 15.35 -19.99
CA ASN A 294 -6.77 16.71 -19.80
C ASN A 294 -7.01 17.26 -18.38
N VAL A 295 -6.95 16.38 -17.37
CA VAL A 295 -6.95 16.75 -15.95
C VAL A 295 -5.56 17.22 -15.55
N LYS A 296 -5.49 18.36 -14.86
CA LYS A 296 -4.28 19.00 -14.37
C LYS A 296 -4.34 19.08 -12.85
N ILE A 297 -3.35 18.47 -12.21
CA ILE A 297 -3.19 18.48 -10.75
C ILE A 297 -1.98 19.31 -10.33
N CYS A 298 -0.91 19.17 -11.11
CA CYS A 298 0.36 19.87 -10.92
C CYS A 298 0.66 20.63 -12.22
N ASN A 299 1.19 21.85 -12.10
CA ASN A 299 1.58 22.70 -13.24
C ASN A 299 2.73 22.10 -14.05
#